data_AF-A0A4Q7U5S1-F1
#
_entry.id   AF-A0A4Q7U5S1-F1
#
_cell.length_a   1.000
_cell.length_b   1.000
_cell.length_c   1.000
_cell.angle_alpha   90.00
_cell.angle_beta   90.00
_cell.angle_gamma   90.00
#
_symmetry.space_group_name_H-M   'P 1'
#
loop_
_entity.id
_entity.type
_entity.pdbx_description
1 polymer ?
#
loop_
_entity_poly.entity_id
_entity_poly.type
_entity_poly.pdbx_seq_one_letter_code
_entity_poly.pdbx_strand_id
1 'polypeptide(L)'
;MTNQASGPTAEQAAPAHESHATQHAPFVPTPNPPISASTIIGFIISAVLVFGGFYLMGLAFSVPGAEIWLFAGGLGVDALGLWIAFGIIPALTDRE
;
A
#
# COMPACT_ATOMS: atom_id res chain seq x y z
N MET A 1 -78.58 -11.42 -3.67
CA MET A 1 -77.68 -12.13 -2.74
C MET A 1 -76.32 -12.20 -3.41
N THR A 2 -75.43 -11.22 -3.17
CA THR A 2 -74.27 -11.27 -2.23
C THR A 2 -73.20 -12.27 -2.68
N ASN A 3 -72.14 -11.82 -3.37
CA ASN A 3 -70.87 -11.26 -2.87
C ASN A 3 -69.81 -12.34 -2.62
N GLN A 4 -68.91 -12.51 -3.59
CA GLN A 4 -67.55 -13.04 -3.41
C GLN A 4 -66.71 -11.96 -2.70
N ALA A 5 -66.29 -12.23 -1.47
CA ALA A 5 -65.35 -11.39 -0.74
C ALA A 5 -64.31 -12.28 -0.07
N SER A 6 -63.11 -12.26 -0.64
CA SER A 6 -61.89 -12.82 -0.07
C SER A 6 -61.59 -12.15 1.27
N GLY A 7 -61.40 -12.96 2.32
CA GLY A 7 -61.05 -12.48 3.66
C GLY A 7 -59.59 -11.96 3.74
N PRO A 8 -59.27 -11.10 4.73
CA PRO A 8 -57.99 -10.41 4.82
C PRO A 8 -57.05 -10.93 5.92
N THR A 9 -55.80 -10.46 5.82
CA THR A 9 -54.84 -10.15 6.91
C THR A 9 -54.00 -11.29 7.53
N ALA A 10 -52.75 -11.32 7.06
CA ALA A 10 -51.47 -11.37 7.80
C ALA A 10 -51.43 -11.90 9.25
N GLU A 11 -50.53 -12.87 9.49
CA GLU A 11 -49.74 -12.92 10.73
C GLU A 11 -48.39 -13.62 10.47
N GLN A 12 -47.33 -12.81 10.43
CA GLN A 12 -45.94 -13.08 10.82
C GLN A 12 -45.40 -14.53 10.79
N ALA A 13 -44.52 -14.83 9.83
CA ALA A 13 -43.51 -15.88 9.99
C ALA A 13 -42.11 -15.30 9.68
N ALA A 14 -41.45 -14.90 10.76
CA ALA A 14 -40.00 -14.69 10.95
C ALA A 14 -39.29 -13.63 10.08
N PRO A 15 -38.53 -12.68 10.67
CA PRO A 15 -37.44 -12.06 9.95
C PRO A 15 -36.44 -13.17 9.64
N ALA A 16 -36.37 -13.59 8.38
CA ALA A 16 -35.19 -14.26 7.90
C ALA A 16 -34.03 -13.32 8.22
N HIS A 17 -33.19 -13.70 9.18
CA HIS A 17 -31.91 -13.07 9.37
C HIS A 17 -31.19 -13.19 8.02
N GLU A 18 -31.25 -12.12 7.22
CA GLU A 18 -30.27 -11.83 6.19
C GLU A 18 -28.94 -11.66 6.91
N SER A 19 -28.31 -12.79 7.18
CA SER A 19 -26.90 -12.85 7.47
C SER A 19 -26.20 -12.43 6.20
N HIS A 20 -26.04 -11.12 6.03
CA HIS A 20 -25.04 -10.53 5.12
C HIS A 20 -23.65 -10.88 5.67
N ALA A 21 -23.32 -12.17 5.69
CA ALA A 21 -21.94 -12.59 5.62
C ALA A 21 -21.54 -12.35 4.17
N THR A 22 -21.01 -11.16 3.88
CA THR A 22 -20.19 -10.92 2.70
C THR A 22 -18.96 -11.80 2.85
N GLN A 23 -19.13 -13.08 2.57
CA GLN A 23 -18.11 -14.10 2.67
C GLN A 23 -17.19 -13.86 1.48
N HIS A 24 -16.08 -13.16 1.70
CA HIS A 24 -14.98 -13.10 0.74
C HIS A 24 -14.64 -14.54 0.35
N ALA A 25 -15.08 -14.98 -0.84
CA ALA A 25 -14.84 -16.32 -1.30
C ALA A 25 -13.32 -16.51 -1.41
N PRO A 26 -12.71 -17.41 -0.62
CA PRO A 26 -11.25 -17.51 -0.46
C PRO A 26 -10.52 -17.98 -1.74
N PHE A 27 -11.28 -18.28 -2.80
CA PHE A 27 -10.79 -18.81 -4.08
C PHE A 27 -11.06 -17.88 -5.27
N VAL A 28 -11.49 -16.64 -5.04
CA VAL A 28 -11.55 -15.65 -6.12
C VAL A 28 -10.11 -15.21 -6.43
N PRO A 29 -9.59 -15.43 -7.65
CA PRO A 29 -8.29 -14.90 -8.03
C PRO A 29 -8.32 -13.38 -7.84
N THR A 30 -7.51 -12.85 -6.93
CA THR A 30 -7.36 -11.41 -6.79
C THR A 30 -6.59 -10.93 -8.02
N PRO A 31 -7.16 -10.04 -8.85
CA PRO A 31 -6.40 -9.45 -9.95
C PRO A 31 -5.18 -8.75 -9.36
N ASN A 32 -3.97 -9.19 -9.72
CA ASN A 32 -2.76 -8.48 -9.32
C ASN A 32 -2.79 -7.11 -10.00
N PRO A 33 -2.69 -5.99 -9.25
CA PRO A 33 -2.58 -4.69 -9.86
C PRO A 33 -1.31 -4.67 -10.75
N PRO A 34 -1.39 -4.13 -11.97
CA PRO A 34 -0.22 -4.03 -12.83
C PRO A 34 0.81 -3.12 -12.17
N ILE A 35 2.04 -3.63 -11.99
CA ILE A 35 3.14 -2.82 -11.47
C ILE A 35 3.48 -1.75 -12.51
N SER A 36 3.32 -0.48 -12.16
CA SER A 36 3.64 0.63 -13.04
C SER A 36 5.16 0.73 -13.27
N ALA A 37 5.58 1.06 -14.49
CA ALA A 37 7.00 1.24 -14.81
C ALA A 37 7.66 2.34 -13.96
N SER A 38 6.88 3.35 -13.55
CA SER A 38 7.32 4.41 -12.64
C SER A 38 7.72 3.87 -11.25
N THR A 39 7.00 2.87 -10.75
CA THR A 39 7.29 2.18 -9.48
C THR A 39 8.64 1.48 -9.55
N ILE A 40 8.92 0.78 -10.65
CA ILE A 40 10.18 0.07 -10.85
C ILE A 40 11.35 1.07 -10.89
N ILE A 41 11.21 2.15 -11.67
CA ILE A 41 12.23 3.19 -11.78
C ILE A 41 12.48 3.86 -10.43
N GLY A 42 11.41 4.21 -9.70
CA GLY A 42 11.51 4.80 -8.36
C GLY A 42 12.22 3.87 -7.38
N PHE A 43 11.93 2.57 -7.44
CA PHE A 43 12.59 1.58 -6.60
C PHE A 43 14.08 1.46 -6.91
N ILE A 44 14.47 1.42 -8.19
CA ILE A 44 15.89 1.38 -8.60
C ILE A 44 16.62 2.62 -8.10
N ILE A 45 16.03 3.81 -8.27
CA ILE A 45 16.61 5.06 -7.79
C ILE A 45 16.80 5.00 -6.27
N SER A 46 15.76 4.61 -5.52
CA SER A 46 15.85 4.45 -4.07
C SER A 46 16.95 3.47 -3.65
N ALA A 47 17.03 2.30 -4.30
CA ALA A 47 18.07 1.32 -4.03
C ALA A 47 19.47 1.92 -4.24
N VAL A 48 19.68 2.63 -5.35
CA VAL A 48 20.97 3.30 -5.63
C VAL A 48 21.30 4.34 -4.57
N LEU A 49 20.32 5.13 -4.12
CA LEU A 49 20.54 6.09 -3.04
C LEU A 49 20.93 5.38 -1.75
N VAL A 50 20.23 4.33 -1.34
CA VAL A 50 20.51 3.60 -0.10
C VAL A 50 21.88 2.92 -0.16
N PHE A 51 22.21 2.22 -1.25
CA PHE A 51 23.55 1.64 -1.39
C PHE A 51 24.64 2.71 -1.50
N GLY A 52 24.35 3.84 -2.13
CA GLY A 52 25.23 4.99 -2.23
C GLY A 52 25.49 5.67 -0.88
N GLY A 53 24.47 5.80 -0.02
CA GLY A 53 24.60 6.39 1.31
C GLY A 53 25.42 5.50 2.24
N PHE A 54 25.17 4.19 2.24
CA PHE A 54 26.04 3.22 2.93
C PHE A 54 27.49 3.29 2.44
N TYR A 55 27.71 3.42 1.14
CA TYR A 55 29.06 3.59 0.59
C TYR A 55 29.74 4.88 1.10
N LEU A 56 29.01 6.01 1.12
CA LEU A 56 29.51 7.27 1.66
C LEU A 56 29.84 7.18 3.16
N MET A 57 28.99 6.49 3.93
CA MET A 57 29.24 6.20 5.35
C MET A 57 30.50 5.33 5.53
N GLY A 58 30.74 4.36 4.64
CA GLY A 58 31.98 3.58 4.64
C GLY A 58 33.22 4.44 4.36
N LEU A 59 33.11 5.39 3.42
CA LEU A 59 34.19 6.34 3.12
C LEU A 59 34.51 7.27 4.29
N ALA A 60 33.57 7.52 5.20
CA ALA A 60 33.82 8.34 6.39
C ALA A 60 35.00 7.84 7.23
N PHE A 61 35.24 6.52 7.27
CA PHE A 61 36.38 5.95 8.00
C PHE A 61 37.70 5.99 7.23
N SER A 62 37.66 6.33 5.93
CA SER A 62 38.83 6.39 5.07
C SER A 62 39.37 7.82 4.86
N VAL A 63 38.60 8.84 5.22
CA VAL A 63 38.95 10.25 4.98
C VAL A 63 39.08 11.00 6.31
N PRO A 64 40.31 11.17 6.82
CA PRO A 64 40.57 11.92 8.04
C PRO A 64 40.11 13.39 7.92
N GLY A 65 39.42 13.90 8.93
CA GLY A 65 38.94 15.28 9.02
C GLY A 65 37.59 15.57 8.36
N ALA A 66 36.99 14.60 7.65
CA ALA A 66 35.66 14.72 7.05
C ALA A 66 34.69 13.63 7.51
N GLU A 67 35.04 12.88 8.57
CA GLU A 67 34.35 11.66 8.99
C GLU A 67 32.88 11.93 9.30
N ILE A 68 32.61 12.93 10.15
CA ILE A 68 31.25 13.28 10.57
C ILE A 68 30.42 13.79 9.39
N TRP A 69 31.03 14.55 8.47
CA TRP A 69 30.33 15.09 7.30
C TRP A 69 29.99 14.00 6.28
N LEU A 70 30.91 13.07 6.01
CA LEU A 70 30.67 11.94 5.11
C LEU A 70 29.68 10.94 5.72
N PHE A 71 29.76 10.71 7.02
CA PHE A 71 28.82 9.85 7.74
C PHE A 71 27.41 10.45 7.74
N ALA A 72 27.27 11.71 8.15
CA ALA A 72 25.97 12.39 8.15
C ALA A 72 25.42 12.58 6.73
N GLY A 73 26.30 12.83 5.75
CA GLY A 73 25.96 12.89 4.34
C GLY A 73 25.42 11.56 3.82
N GLY A 74 26.10 10.45 4.11
CA GLY A 74 25.64 9.10 3.77
C GLY A 74 24.29 8.78 4.41
N LEU A 75 24.13 9.08 5.70
CA LEU A 75 22.86 8.92 6.42
C LEU A 75 21.73 9.77 5.81
N GLY A 76 22.02 10.99 5.38
CA GLY A 76 21.06 11.86 4.70
C GLY A 76 20.65 11.33 3.32
N VAL A 77 21.60 10.75 2.57
CA VAL A 77 21.32 10.10 1.29
C VAL A 77 20.46 8.86 1.49
N ASP A 78 20.73 8.05 2.51
CA ASP A 78 19.89 6.88 2.86
C ASP A 78 18.47 7.31 3.23
N ALA A 79 18.34 8.33 4.09
CA ALA A 79 17.04 8.88 4.47
C ALA A 79 16.25 9.35 3.23
N LEU A 80 16.92 9.99 2.27
CA LEU A 80 16.29 10.41 1.02
C LEU A 80 15.91 9.22 0.13
N GLY A 81 16.77 8.21 0.01
CA GLY A 81 16.47 6.98 -0.71
C GLY A 81 15.23 6.28 -0.16
N LEU A 82 15.16 6.12 1.17
CA LEU A 82 14.01 5.52 1.84
C LEU A 82 12.76 6.40 1.72
N TRP A 83 12.89 7.72 1.79
CA TRP A 83 11.78 8.65 1.55
C TRP A 83 11.20 8.51 0.14
N ILE A 84 12.04 8.31 -0.88
CA ILE A 84 11.57 8.07 -2.25
C ILE A 84 10.82 6.74 -2.32
N ALA A 85 11.38 5.66 -1.76
CA ALA A 85 10.76 4.34 -1.78
C ALA A 85 9.41 4.27 -1.05
N PHE A 86 9.33 4.85 0.15
CA PHE A 86 8.16 4.70 1.02
C PHE A 86 7.22 5.91 1.01
N GLY A 87 7.71 7.10 0.67
CA GLY A 87 6.91 8.31 0.63
C GLY A 87 6.34 8.61 -0.75
N ILE A 88 7.18 8.56 -1.79
CA ILE A 88 6.79 9.04 -3.13
C ILE A 88 6.12 7.93 -3.95
N ILE A 89 6.69 6.73 -3.99
CA ILE A 89 6.15 5.63 -4.82
C ILE A 89 4.69 5.29 -4.45
N PRO A 90 4.32 5.11 -3.17
CA PRO A 90 2.93 4.81 -2.82
C PRO A 90 1.99 5.97 -3.16
N ALA A 91 2.42 7.21 -2.88
CA ALA A 91 1.60 8.41 -3.12
C ALA A 91 1.34 8.71 -4.60
N LEU A 92 2.17 8.23 -5.52
CA LEU A 92 1.93 8.33 -6.96
C LEU A 92 0.97 7.24 -7.46
N THR A 93 1.09 6.02 -6.93
CA THR A 93 0.20 4.91 -7.28
C THR A 93 -1.26 5.16 -6.85
N ASP A 94 -1.48 5.83 -5.71
CA ASP A 94 -2.84 6.11 -5.20
C ASP A 94 -3.60 7.20 -5.98
N ARG A 95 -2.95 7.90 -6.93
CA ARG A 95 -3.52 9.01 -7.69
C ARG A 95 -3.95 8.64 -9.11
N GLU A 96 -3.67 7.40 -9.53
CA GLU A 96 -4.08 6.83 -10.83
C GLU A 96 -5.41 6.08 -10.69
#